data_AF-A0A0D7QA31-F1
#
_entry.id   AF-A0A0D7QA31-F1
#
_cell.length_a   1.000
_cell.length_b   1.000
_cell.length_c   1.000
_cell.angle_alpha   90.00
_cell.angle_beta   90.00
_cell.angle_gamma   90.00
#
_symmetry.space_group_name_H-M   'P 1'
#
loop_
_entity.id
_entity.type
_entity.pdbx_description
1 polymer ?
#
loop_
_entity_poly.entity_id
_entity_poly.type
_entity_poly.pdbx_seq_one_letter_code
_entity_poly.pdbx_strand_id
1 'polypeptide(L)'
;MSLTQFSVDDGPHSMDGLRFSARDGAEPVEAFISRKVMDVWVDSIEHSGGRQSLFRDQYNALGKLNIAALERMVDAKYQRGIAFNRQHPFVEILFSDVTESGEALNLTELVREQLPPEFHRVT
;
A
#
# COMPACT_ATOMS: atom_id res chain seq x y z
N MET A 1 6.94 -11.97 -17.10
CA MET A 1 7.91 -10.87 -16.87
C MET A 1 7.60 -10.27 -15.51
N SER A 2 8.62 -9.83 -14.79
CA SER A 2 8.46 -9.06 -13.55
C SER A 2 8.46 -7.58 -13.87
N LEU A 3 7.73 -6.79 -13.08
CA LEU A 3 7.80 -5.34 -13.20
C LEU A 3 9.20 -4.86 -12.80
N THR A 4 9.59 -3.70 -13.32
CA THR A 4 10.88 -3.08 -13.05
C THR A 4 10.67 -1.63 -12.61
N GLN A 5 11.70 -1.03 -12.01
CA GLN A 5 11.64 0.36 -11.53
C GLN A 5 10.49 0.60 -10.53
N PHE A 6 10.18 -0.41 -9.72
CA PHE A 6 9.13 -0.33 -8.71
C PHE A 6 9.51 0.70 -7.63
N SER A 7 8.59 1.62 -7.36
CA SER A 7 8.79 2.70 -6.40
C SER A 7 7.46 3.20 -5.84
N VAL A 8 7.49 3.73 -4.61
CA VAL A 8 6.37 4.48 -4.06
C VAL A 8 6.28 5.81 -4.80
N ASP A 9 5.10 6.11 -5.33
CA ASP A 9 4.77 7.43 -5.87
C ASP A 9 4.25 8.30 -4.73
N ASP A 10 5.14 9.12 -4.16
CA ASP A 10 4.83 10.06 -3.10
C ASP A 10 4.48 11.46 -3.63
N GLY A 11 4.27 11.60 -4.94
CA GLY A 11 3.86 12.85 -5.57
C GLY A 11 2.43 13.27 -5.22
N PRO A 12 2.02 14.50 -5.61
CA PRO A 12 0.64 14.96 -5.41
C PRO A 12 -0.37 14.08 -6.15
N HIS A 13 -1.29 13.44 -5.42
CA HIS A 13 -2.40 12.67 -6.00
C HIS A 13 -3.66 12.71 -5.11
N SER A 14 -4.83 12.57 -5.73
CA SER A 14 -6.13 12.57 -5.03
C SER A 14 -6.49 11.24 -4.37
N MET A 15 -5.75 10.16 -4.68
CA MET A 15 -6.04 8.83 -4.12
C MET A 15 -5.72 8.79 -2.62
N ASP A 16 -6.59 8.13 -1.86
CA ASP A 16 -6.48 7.96 -0.40
C ASP A 16 -5.87 6.58 -0.08
N GLY A 17 -4.54 6.51 -0.08
CA GLY A 17 -3.77 5.28 0.10
C GLY A 17 -2.36 5.39 -0.45
N LEU A 18 -1.70 4.25 -0.61
CA LEU A 18 -0.33 4.12 -1.10
C LEU A 18 -0.32 3.84 -2.60
N ARG A 19 0.33 4.70 -3.39
CA ARG A 19 0.48 4.54 -4.84
C ARG A 19 1.90 4.10 -5.18
N PHE A 20 2.02 3.33 -6.25
CA PHE A 20 3.29 2.87 -6.78
C PHE A 20 3.37 3.10 -8.28
N SER A 21 4.57 3.34 -8.76
CA SER A 21 4.91 3.31 -10.17
C SER A 21 5.93 2.21 -10.44
N ALA A 22 5.73 1.51 -11.56
CA ALA A 22 6.61 0.47 -12.07
C ALA A 22 6.58 0.47 -13.61
N ARG A 23 7.32 -0.44 -14.24
CA ARG A 23 7.38 -0.60 -15.69
C ARG A 23 7.33 -2.06 -16.11
N ASP A 24 6.56 -2.34 -17.15
CA ASP A 24 6.64 -3.56 -17.94
C ASP A 24 7.33 -3.22 -19.28
N GLY A 25 8.65 -3.34 -19.30
CA GLY A 25 9.48 -2.85 -20.40
C GLY A 25 9.30 -1.34 -20.62
N ALA A 26 8.70 -0.97 -21.75
CA ALA A 26 8.43 0.42 -22.10
C ALA A 26 7.10 0.95 -21.54
N GLU A 27 6.21 0.08 -21.08
CA GLU A 27 4.87 0.46 -20.61
C GLU A 27 4.91 0.82 -19.11
N PRO A 28 4.38 2.00 -18.72
CA PRO A 28 4.21 2.34 -17.32
C PRO A 28 3.10 1.48 -16.70
N VAL A 29 3.35 1.00 -15.48
CA VAL A 29 2.39 0.25 -14.69
C VAL A 29 2.21 0.97 -13.36
N GLU A 30 0.95 1.18 -12.99
CA GLU A 30 0.58 1.81 -11.73
C GLU A 30 -0.04 0.78 -10.81
N ALA A 31 0.25 0.89 -9.52
CA ALA A 31 -0.39 0.07 -8.51
C ALA A 31 -0.84 0.91 -7.31
N PHE A 32 -1.81 0.38 -6.56
CA PHE A 32 -2.41 1.10 -5.45
C PHE A 32 -2.88 0.15 -4.35
N ILE A 33 -2.66 0.56 -3.10
CA ILE A 33 -3.30 -0.01 -1.92
C ILE A 33 -4.11 1.10 -1.24
N SER A 34 -5.41 0.90 -1.08
CA SER A 34 -6.26 1.88 -0.38
C SER A 34 -5.87 2.04 1.09
N ARG A 35 -6.13 3.23 1.64
CA ARG A 35 -5.97 3.53 3.08
C ARG A 35 -6.63 2.45 3.95
N LYS A 36 -7.84 2.04 3.61
CA LYS A 36 -8.58 1.00 4.36
C LYS A 36 -7.83 -0.34 4.39
N VAL A 37 -7.23 -0.76 3.27
CA VAL A 37 -6.46 -2.01 3.23
C VAL A 37 -5.19 -1.88 4.06
N MET A 38 -4.48 -0.75 3.96
CA MET A 38 -3.30 -0.48 4.79
C MET A 38 -3.64 -0.45 6.28
N ASP A 39 -4.71 0.24 6.67
CA ASP A 39 -5.19 0.31 8.06
C ASP A 39 -5.42 -1.08 8.64
N VAL A 40 -6.16 -1.92 7.92
CA VAL A 40 -6.46 -3.29 8.37
C VAL A 40 -5.17 -4.12 8.45
N TRP A 41 -4.24 -3.96 7.51
CA TRP A 41 -2.98 -4.70 7.54
C TRP A 41 -2.10 -4.29 8.73
N VAL A 42 -1.95 -2.98 8.99
CA VAL A 42 -1.21 -2.46 10.16
C VAL A 42 -1.87 -2.89 11.47
N ASP A 43 -3.19 -2.72 11.60
CA ASP A 43 -3.94 -3.07 12.82
C ASP A 43 -3.86 -4.58 13.11
N SER A 44 -3.81 -5.43 12.08
CA SER A 44 -3.65 -6.88 12.24
C SER A 44 -2.31 -7.29 12.87
N ILE A 45 -1.29 -6.42 12.80
CA ILE A 45 0.06 -6.68 13.32
C ILE A 45 0.25 -6.01 14.68
N GLU A 46 -0.15 -4.75 14.85
CA GLU A 46 0.05 -4.04 16.12
C GLU A 46 -0.84 -4.59 17.25
N HIS A 47 -1.97 -5.26 16.93
CA HIS A 47 -2.99 -5.73 17.89
C HIS A 47 -3.51 -4.63 18.85
N SER A 48 -3.11 -3.38 18.61
CA SER A 48 -3.53 -2.21 19.35
C SER A 48 -4.88 -1.79 18.81
N GLY A 49 -5.94 -1.92 19.62
CA GLY A 49 -7.32 -1.58 19.24
C GLY A 49 -7.58 -0.09 18.93
N GLY A 50 -6.55 0.69 18.59
CA GLY A 50 -6.62 2.09 18.18
C GLY A 50 -6.70 2.22 16.66
N ARG A 51 -7.92 2.34 16.14
CA ARG A 51 -8.28 2.54 14.71
C ARG A 51 -7.86 3.90 14.12
N GLN A 52 -6.70 4.44 14.51
CA GLN A 52 -6.27 5.70 13.91
C GLN A 52 -5.61 5.41 12.58
N SER A 53 -6.18 5.90 11.49
CA SER A 53 -5.50 5.81 10.20
C SER A 53 -4.19 6.58 10.22
N LEU A 54 -3.19 6.04 9.51
CA LEU A 54 -1.96 6.77 9.27
C LEU A 54 -2.22 7.97 8.34
N PHE A 55 -1.41 9.01 8.46
CA PHE A 55 -1.33 10.09 7.49
C PHE A 55 -0.57 9.65 6.24
N ARG A 56 -0.71 10.42 5.16
CA ARG A 56 -0.09 10.13 3.86
C ARG A 56 1.41 9.89 3.95
N ASP A 57 2.13 10.77 4.65
CA ASP A 57 3.59 10.66 4.74
C ASP A 57 4.03 9.40 5.51
N GLN A 58 3.23 8.98 6.48
CA GLN A 58 3.45 7.74 7.21
C GLN A 58 3.16 6.51 6.34
N TYR A 59 2.11 6.53 5.50
CA TYR A 59 1.91 5.49 4.49
C TYR A 59 3.05 5.41 3.49
N ASN A 60 3.53 6.57 3.01
CA ASN A 60 4.63 6.62 2.05
C ASN A 60 5.93 6.09 2.68
N ALA A 61 6.25 6.47 3.91
CA ALA A 61 7.40 5.96 4.65
C ALA A 61 7.30 4.45 4.88
N LEU A 62 6.14 3.97 5.33
CA LEU A 62 5.86 2.55 5.51
C LEU A 62 5.97 1.77 4.20
N GLY A 63 5.48 2.35 3.10
CA GLY A 63 5.63 1.80 1.75
C GLY A 63 7.08 1.65 1.34
N LYS A 64 7.91 2.69 1.57
CA LYS A 64 9.34 2.67 1.27
C LYS A 64 10.10 1.62 2.09
N LEU A 65 9.76 1.49 3.39
CA LEU A 65 10.35 0.47 4.27
C LEU A 65 10.02 -0.96 3.82
N ASN A 66 8.88 -1.16 3.17
CA ASN A 66 8.35 -2.47 2.79
C ASN A 66 8.37 -2.73 1.27
N ILE A 67 9.17 -1.97 0.53
CA ILE A 67 9.11 -1.93 -0.94
C ILE A 67 9.24 -3.30 -1.59
N ALA A 68 10.10 -4.18 -1.07
CA ALA A 68 10.31 -5.51 -1.62
C ALA A 68 9.10 -6.44 -1.45
N ALA A 69 8.38 -6.35 -0.32
CA ALA A 69 7.16 -7.13 -0.10
C ALA A 69 6.02 -6.63 -1.00
N LEU A 70 5.91 -5.31 -1.11
CA LEU A 70 4.91 -4.64 -1.95
C LEU A 70 5.13 -4.95 -3.43
N GLU A 71 6.39 -4.90 -3.89
CA GLU A 71 6.78 -5.29 -5.25
C GLU A 71 6.36 -6.72 -5.57
N ARG A 72 6.65 -7.69 -4.68
CA ARG A 72 6.26 -9.10 -4.88
C ARG A 72 4.76 -9.29 -4.99
N MET A 73 3.97 -8.62 -4.14
CA MET A 73 2.50 -8.68 -4.22
C MET A 73 1.96 -8.09 -5.52
N VAL A 74 2.48 -6.93 -5.92
CA VAL A 74 2.07 -6.25 -7.16
C VAL A 74 2.45 -7.08 -8.37
N ASP A 75 3.68 -7.61 -8.42
CA ASP A 75 4.14 -8.50 -9.48
C ASP A 75 3.26 -9.74 -9.59
N ALA A 76 2.98 -10.41 -8.47
CA ALA A 76 2.16 -11.62 -8.45
C ALA A 76 0.75 -11.35 -8.97
N LYS A 77 0.12 -10.23 -8.58
CA LYS A 77 -1.20 -9.86 -9.07
C LYS A 77 -1.19 -9.42 -10.53
N TYR A 78 -0.19 -8.66 -10.95
CA TYR A 78 -0.01 -8.22 -12.33
C TYR A 78 0.09 -9.42 -13.28
N GLN A 79 0.93 -10.40 -12.94
CA GLN A 79 1.15 -11.61 -13.75
C GLN A 79 -0.12 -12.46 -13.95
N ARG A 80 -1.10 -12.39 -13.05
CA ARG A 80 -2.39 -13.09 -13.19
C ARG A 80 -3.29 -12.46 -14.26
N GLY A 81 -3.01 -11.22 -14.66
CA GLY A 81 -3.69 -10.54 -15.78
C GLY A 81 -5.17 -10.21 -15.52
N ILE A 82 -5.87 -9.90 -16.62
CA ILE A 82 -7.22 -9.31 -16.59
C ILE A 82 -8.30 -10.18 -15.90
N ALA A 83 -8.11 -11.50 -15.88
CA ALA A 83 -9.02 -12.44 -15.25
C ALA A 83 -9.12 -12.24 -13.72
N PHE A 84 -8.01 -11.79 -13.10
CA PHE A 84 -7.91 -11.57 -11.66
C PHE A 84 -7.74 -10.09 -11.29
N ASN A 85 -7.38 -9.25 -12.26
CA ASN A 85 -7.25 -7.81 -12.10
C ASN A 85 -7.99 -7.09 -13.23
N ARG A 86 -9.26 -6.74 -12.99
CA ARG A 86 -10.11 -6.10 -14.02
C ARG A 86 -9.60 -4.74 -14.49
N GLN A 87 -8.72 -4.10 -13.72
CA GLN A 87 -8.16 -2.80 -14.04
C GLN A 87 -6.80 -2.89 -14.76
N HIS A 88 -6.36 -4.10 -15.13
CA HIS A 88 -5.10 -4.31 -15.84
C HIS A 88 -4.92 -3.33 -17.02
N PRO A 89 -3.77 -2.64 -17.15
CA PRO A 89 -2.52 -2.87 -16.42
C PRO A 89 -2.43 -2.23 -15.03
N PHE A 90 -3.39 -1.39 -14.61
CA PHE A 90 -3.42 -0.85 -13.26
C PHE A 90 -3.69 -1.94 -12.23
N VAL A 91 -2.91 -2.00 -11.15
CA VAL A 91 -2.98 -3.05 -10.12
C VAL A 91 -3.54 -2.50 -8.82
N GLU A 92 -4.82 -2.74 -8.56
CA GLU A 92 -5.40 -2.51 -7.24
C GLU A 92 -5.09 -3.70 -6.33
N ILE A 93 -4.42 -3.48 -5.21
CA ILE A 93 -4.16 -4.49 -4.18
C ILE A 93 -5.28 -4.43 -3.14
N LEU A 94 -5.95 -5.56 -2.96
CA LEU A 94 -7.03 -5.76 -2.02
C LEU A 94 -6.52 -6.51 -0.77
N PHE A 95 -7.34 -6.50 0.28
CA PHE A 95 -7.02 -7.25 1.49
C PHE A 95 -6.84 -8.75 1.24
N SER A 96 -7.57 -9.33 0.28
CA SER A 96 -7.39 -10.73 -0.11
C SER A 96 -5.98 -10.99 -0.65
N ASP A 97 -5.41 -10.08 -1.44
CA ASP A 97 -4.06 -10.22 -1.97
C ASP A 97 -3.01 -10.16 -0.85
N VAL A 98 -3.21 -9.26 0.13
CA VAL A 98 -2.39 -9.19 1.35
C VAL A 98 -2.43 -10.53 2.10
N THR A 99 -3.62 -11.08 2.34
CA THR A 99 -3.76 -12.36 3.04
C THR A 99 -3.20 -13.55 2.25
N GLU A 100 -3.40 -13.57 0.92
CA GLU A 100 -2.90 -14.63 0.03
C GLU A 100 -1.38 -14.60 -0.09
N SER A 101 -0.76 -13.40 -0.05
CA SER A 101 0.68 -13.24 -0.17
C SER A 101 1.45 -13.81 1.02
N GLY A 102 0.85 -13.79 2.22
CA GLY A 102 1.53 -14.12 3.47
C GLY A 102 2.67 -13.16 3.84
N GLU A 103 2.81 -12.02 3.15
CA GLU A 103 3.84 -11.03 3.42
C GLU A 103 3.61 -10.37 4.78
N ALA A 104 4.69 -10.21 5.54
CA ALA A 104 4.67 -9.48 6.79
C ALA A 104 5.06 -8.03 6.56
N LEU A 105 4.29 -7.10 7.11
CA LEU A 105 4.60 -5.68 7.05
C LEU A 105 5.58 -5.34 8.19
N ASN A 106 6.76 -4.84 7.83
CA ASN A 106 7.72 -4.32 8.78
C ASN A 106 7.23 -2.96 9.31
N LEU A 107 6.94 -2.91 10.61
CA LEU A 107 6.47 -1.72 11.32
C LEU A 107 7.56 -1.07 12.21
N THR A 108 8.81 -1.53 12.14
CA THR A 108 9.87 -1.14 13.10
C THR A 108 10.14 0.36 13.17
N GLU A 109 9.95 1.10 12.08
CA GLU A 109 10.15 2.55 12.02
C GLU A 109 8.83 3.34 11.98
N LEU A 110 7.68 2.67 12.19
CA LEU A 110 6.39 3.34 12.17
C LEU A 110 6.24 4.20 13.44
N VAL A 111 6.32 5.53 13.26
CA VAL A 111 6.00 6.50 14.30
C VAL A 111 4.62 7.07 14.03
N ARG A 112 3.65 6.82 14.91
CA ARG A 112 2.28 7.36 14.81
C ARG A 112 2.24 8.83 15.24
N GLU A 113 2.10 9.74 14.29
CA GLU A 113 1.86 11.16 14.55
C GLU A 113 0.55 11.38 15.31
N GLN A 114 0.58 12.31 16.25
CA GLN A 114 -0.61 12.71 16.99
C GLN A 114 -1.50 13.59 16.09
N LEU A 115 -2.81 13.48 16.27
CA LEU A 115 -3.75 14.42 15.64
C LEU A 115 -3.39 15.84 16.09
N PRO A 116 -3.34 16.83 15.16
CA PRO A 116 -3.14 18.21 15.56
C PRO A 116 -4.23 18.63 16.55
N PRO A 117 -3.93 19.55 17.49
CA PRO A 117 -4.84 19.90 18.58
C PRO A 117 -6.18 20.50 18.10
N GLU A 118 -6.23 20.98 16.87
CA GLU A 118 -7.43 21.50 16.19
C GLU A 118 -8.44 20.40 15.83
N PHE A 119 -7.98 19.15 15.74
CA PHE A 119 -8.79 17.98 15.41
C PHE A 119 -9.05 17.16 16.67
N HIS A 120 -10.32 16.97 16.99
CA HIS A 120 -10.74 16.13 18.11
C HIS A 120 -11.40 14.86 17.61
N ARG A 121 -11.13 13.74 18.31
CA ARG A 121 -11.89 12.50 18.09
C ARG A 121 -13.34 12.74 18.50
N VAL A 122 -14.25 12.50 17.58
CA VAL A 122 -15.69 12.44 17.89
C VAL A 122 -15.93 11.05 18.50
N THR A 123 -16.15 11.00 19.80
CA THR A 123 -16.54 9.79 20.55
C THR A 123 -18.01 9.48 20.38
#